data_AF-A0AAI8AMN9-F1
#
_entry.id   AF-A0AAI8AMN9-F1
#
_cell.length_a   1.000
_cell.length_b   1.000
_cell.length_c   1.000
_cell.angle_alpha   90.00
_cell.angle_beta   90.00
_cell.angle_gamma   90.00
#
_symmetry.space_group_name_H-M   'P 1'
#
loop_
_entity.id
_entity.type
_entity.pdbx_description
1 polymer ?
#
loop_
_entity_poly.entity_id
_entity_poly.type
_entity_poly.pdbx_seq_one_letter_code
_entity_poly.pdbx_strand_id
1 'polypeptide(L)'
;MILKNALITTKDKQFLGYIKLNLDGKIEQIGQGTTQEEGIDCKQNVLLTAFIDSHTHGGYGLSFNKIAETDFIKKFLKYKHNLDKKRRYCCCLCNNSNWFLKQN
;
A
#
# COMPACT_ATOMS: atom_id res chain seq x y z
N MET A 1 5.23 13.30 4.86
CA MET A 1 3.81 12.84 4.85
C MET A 1 3.45 12.30 6.22
N ILE A 2 2.21 12.49 6.69
CA ILE A 2 1.76 11.96 8.00
C ILE A 2 0.52 11.09 7.79
N LEU A 3 0.53 9.89 8.37
CA LEU A 3 -0.63 9.02 8.53
C LEU A 3 -1.11 9.15 9.97
N LYS A 4 -2.31 9.67 10.20
CA LYS A 4 -2.84 9.95 11.55
C LYS A 4 -4.11 9.17 11.85
N ASN A 5 -4.43 9.08 13.15
CA ASN A 5 -5.59 8.37 13.66
C ASN A 5 -5.62 6.90 13.17
N ALA A 6 -4.49 6.20 13.25
CA ALA A 6 -4.38 4.80 12.86
C ALA A 6 -4.19 3.92 14.09
N LEU A 7 -4.70 2.68 14.03
CA LEU A 7 -4.39 1.66 15.02
C LEU A 7 -3.08 0.97 14.61
N ILE A 8 -1.97 1.50 15.11
CA ILE A 8 -0.62 1.06 14.75
C ILE A 8 -0.32 -0.25 15.46
N THR A 9 -0.01 -1.28 14.66
CA THR A 9 0.35 -2.60 15.16
C THR A 9 1.80 -2.88 14.85
N THR A 10 2.59 -3.06 15.90
CA THR A 10 3.98 -3.50 15.82
C THR A 10 4.08 -4.95 16.28
N LYS A 11 5.27 -5.53 16.23
CA LYS A 11 5.52 -6.87 16.77
C LYS A 11 5.09 -7.00 18.24
N ASP A 12 5.35 -5.95 19.03
CA ASP A 12 5.29 -6.05 20.50
C ASP A 12 4.04 -5.40 21.09
N LYS A 13 3.44 -4.44 20.38
CA LYS A 13 2.29 -3.66 20.88
C LYS A 13 1.39 -3.11 19.80
N GLN A 14 0.17 -2.77 20.22
CA GLN A 14 -0.85 -2.11 19.43
C GLN A 14 -1.33 -0.83 20.15
N PHE A 15 -1.41 0.29 19.42
CA PHE A 15 -1.82 1.57 20.00
C PHE A 15 -2.40 2.51 18.93
N LEU A 16 -3.30 3.40 19.32
CA LEU A 16 -3.74 4.50 18.45
C LEU A 16 -2.63 5.53 18.33
N GLY A 17 -2.32 5.95 17.11
CA GLY A 17 -1.16 6.81 16.86
C GLY A 17 -1.11 7.41 15.47
N TYR A 18 0.07 7.91 15.13
CA TYR A 18 0.42 8.46 13.83
C TYR A 18 1.85 8.07 13.41
N ILE A 19 2.12 8.08 12.10
CA ILE A 19 3.45 7.86 11.52
C ILE A 19 3.81 9.05 10.64
N LYS A 20 5.03 9.57 10.81
CA LYS A 20 5.64 10.55 9.93
C LYS A 20 6.62 9.88 8.98
N LEU A 21 6.50 10.22 7.71
CA LEU A 21 7.32 9.74 6.61
C LEU A 21 8.09 10.89 5.98
N ASN A 22 9.37 10.66 5.67
CA ASN A 22 10.18 11.61 4.90
C ASN A 22 9.77 11.65 3.41
N LEU A 23 10.45 12.49 2.63
CA LEU A 23 10.23 12.60 1.18
C LEU A 23 10.55 11.31 0.41
N ASP A 24 11.42 10.45 0.94
CA ASP A 24 11.78 9.14 0.37
C ASP A 24 10.82 8.01 0.78
N GLY A 25 9.78 8.31 1.59
CA GLY A 25 8.85 7.31 2.11
C GLY A 25 9.38 6.48 3.28
N LYS A 26 10.50 6.86 3.90
CA LYS A 26 11.03 6.23 5.12
C LYS A 26 10.30 6.74 6.35
N ILE A 27 10.12 5.85 7.33
CA ILE A 27 9.56 6.21 8.64
C ILE A 27 10.58 7.06 9.41
N GLU A 28 10.22 8.31 9.69
CA GLU A 28 11.00 9.20 10.56
C GLU A 28 10.56 9.12 12.01
N GLN A 29 9.25 9.00 12.24
CA GLN A 29 8.68 9.02 13.57
C GLN A 29 7.42 8.17 13.66
N ILE A 30 7.26 7.50 14.80
CA ILE A 30 6.01 6.83 15.20
C ILE A 30 5.59 7.45 16.54
N GLY A 31 4.41 8.07 16.57
CA GLY A 31 3.85 8.71 17.76
C GLY A 31 2.58 8.00 18.23
N GLN A 32 2.36 7.99 19.55
CA GLN A 32 1.12 7.50 20.17
C GLN A 32 0.18 8.68 20.44
N GLY A 33 -1.13 8.44 20.30
CA GLY A 33 -2.17 9.46 20.46
C GLY A 33 -2.52 10.17 19.16
N THR A 34 -3.14 11.35 19.28
CA THR A 34 -3.56 12.17 18.15
C THR A 34 -2.50 13.23 17.81
N THR A 35 -2.54 13.74 16.58
CA THR A 35 -1.74 14.89 16.16
C THR A 35 -2.62 15.90 15.44
N GLN A 36 -2.32 17.18 15.63
CA GLN A 36 -2.97 18.29 14.91
C GLN A 36 -2.28 18.61 13.58
N GLU A 37 -1.14 17.98 13.30
CA GLU A 37 -0.45 18.17 12.03
C GLU A 37 -1.30 17.67 10.85
N GLU A 38 -1.15 18.36 9.72
CA GLU A 38 -1.84 17.99 8.48
C GLU A 38 -1.35 16.63 7.98
N GLY A 39 -2.28 15.78 7.56
CA GLY A 39 -1.98 14.41 7.16
C GLY A 39 -3.21 13.62 6.77
N ILE A 40 -2.98 12.39 6.34
CA ILE A 40 -4.02 11.45 5.93
C ILE A 40 -4.65 10.84 7.17
N ASP A 41 -5.95 11.07 7.35
CA ASP A 41 -6.72 10.41 8.40
C ASP A 41 -7.05 8.96 8.00
N CYS A 42 -6.48 8.01 8.74
CA CYS A 42 -6.70 6.58 8.51
C CYS A 42 -7.96 6.04 9.21
N LYS A 43 -8.79 6.88 9.82
CA LYS A 43 -10.11 6.55 10.39
C LYS A 43 -10.09 5.37 11.36
N GLN A 44 -9.04 5.30 12.18
CA GLN A 44 -8.78 4.24 13.15
C GLN A 44 -8.59 2.85 12.54
N ASN A 45 -8.39 2.75 11.22
CA ASN A 45 -8.03 1.50 10.58
C ASN A 45 -6.65 1.02 11.06
N VAL A 46 -6.45 -0.29 10.96
CA VAL A 46 -5.20 -0.93 11.35
C VAL A 46 -4.10 -0.56 10.36
N LEU A 47 -3.00 -0.06 10.90
CA LEU A 47 -1.76 0.14 10.16
C LEU A 47 -0.74 -0.88 10.65
N LEU A 48 -0.38 -1.79 9.75
CA LEU A 48 0.60 -2.85 9.99
C LEU A 48 1.73 -2.75 8.97
N THR A 49 2.85 -3.38 9.30
CA THR A 49 3.91 -3.61 8.32
C THR A 49 3.36 -4.41 7.15
N ALA A 50 3.82 -4.10 5.93
CA ALA A 50 3.39 -4.85 4.75
C ALA A 50 3.75 -6.34 4.90
N PHE A 51 2.89 -7.21 4.39
CA PHE A 51 3.14 -8.64 4.40
C PHE A 51 4.34 -8.98 3.52
N ILE A 52 5.22 -9.83 4.05
CA ILE A 52 6.31 -10.44 3.30
C ILE A 52 5.88 -11.87 2.97
N ASP A 53 5.57 -12.10 1.70
CA ASP A 53 5.35 -13.44 1.16
C ASP A 53 6.68 -13.99 0.66
N SER A 54 7.30 -14.88 1.46
CA SER A 54 8.60 -15.47 1.16
C SER A 54 8.54 -16.60 0.12
N HIS A 55 7.35 -17.12 -0.18
CA HIS A 55 7.19 -18.26 -1.07
C HIS A 55 5.92 -18.11 -1.92
N THR A 56 6.06 -17.36 -3.01
CA THR A 56 5.00 -17.18 -4.00
C THR A 56 5.28 -18.01 -5.26
N HIS A 57 4.25 -18.68 -5.77
CA HIS A 57 4.32 -19.40 -7.05
C HIS A 57 3.77 -18.57 -8.23
N GLY A 58 3.32 -17.35 -7.97
CA GLY A 58 2.68 -16.49 -8.96
C GLY A 58 1.65 -15.54 -8.37
N GLY A 59 1.10 -14.68 -9.20
CA GLY A 59 0.13 -13.67 -8.81
C GLY A 59 -0.54 -13.04 -10.02
N TYR A 60 -1.72 -12.44 -9.82
CA TYR A 60 -2.45 -11.71 -10.85
C TYR A 60 -2.68 -12.50 -12.16
N GLY A 61 -2.87 -13.83 -12.06
CA GLY A 61 -3.07 -14.72 -13.20
C GLY A 61 -1.79 -15.15 -13.93
N LEU A 62 -0.62 -14.85 -13.36
CA LEU A 62 0.70 -15.30 -13.82
C LEU A 62 1.25 -16.37 -12.86
N SER A 63 1.98 -17.34 -13.41
CA SER A 63 2.61 -18.43 -12.66
C SER A 63 4.10 -18.42 -12.91
N PHE A 64 4.90 -18.38 -11.85
CA PHE A 64 6.36 -18.41 -11.94
C PHE A 64 6.89 -19.80 -12.35
N ASN A 65 6.13 -20.86 -12.08
CA ASN A 65 6.43 -22.21 -12.56
C ASN A 65 6.32 -22.36 -14.09
N LYS A 66 5.82 -21.33 -14.79
CA LYS A 66 5.49 -21.35 -16.23
C LYS A 66 6.20 -20.21 -16.99
N ILE A 67 7.28 -19.65 -16.44
CA ILE A 67 8.01 -18.52 -17.05
C ILE A 67 8.58 -18.88 -18.43
N ALA A 68 9.01 -20.13 -18.62
CA ALA A 68 9.56 -20.62 -19.89
C ALA A 68 8.49 -20.87 -20.97
N GLU A 69 7.19 -20.78 -20.64
CA GLU A 69 6.13 -20.88 -21.66
C GLU A 69 6.18 -19.65 -22.58
N THR A 70 6.08 -19.88 -23.89
CA THR A 70 6.09 -18.82 -24.93
C THR A 70 5.04 -17.73 -24.70
N ASP A 71 3.92 -18.06 -24.05
CA ASP A 71 2.83 -17.13 -23.77
C ASP A 71 3.00 -16.29 -22.50
N PHE A 72 4.02 -16.55 -21.67
CA PHE A 72 4.21 -15.83 -20.40
C PHE A 72 4.38 -14.32 -20.63
N ILE A 73 5.26 -13.94 -21.56
CA ILE A 73 5.53 -12.53 -21.89
C ILE A 73 4.27 -11.83 -22.40
N LYS A 74 3.47 -12.50 -23.24
CA LYS A 74 2.21 -11.98 -23.76
C LYS A 74 1.20 -11.74 -22.64
N LYS A 75 1.06 -12.68 -21.69
CA LYS A 75 0.20 -12.53 -20.51
C LYS A 75 0.68 -11.40 -19.60
N PHE A 76 1.99 -11.28 -19.37
CA PHE A 76 2.59 -10.22 -18.58
C PHE A 76 2.35 -8.82 -19.19
N LEU A 77 2.61 -8.65 -20.49
CA LEU A 77 2.36 -7.39 -21.18
C LEU A 77 0.88 -7.01 -21.17
N LYS A 78 -0.03 -7.99 -21.33
CA LYS A 78 -1.48 -7.77 -21.18
C LYS A 78 -1.85 -7.32 -19.76
N TYR A 79 -1.25 -7.92 -18.73
CA TYR A 79 -1.44 -7.49 -17.35
C TYR A 79 -0.94 -6.06 -17.14
N LYS A 80 0.28 -5.74 -17.60
CA LYS A 80 0.88 -4.40 -17.54
C LYS A 80 0.00 -3.33 -18.19
N HIS A 81 -0.52 -3.60 -19.39
CA HIS A 81 -1.45 -2.67 -20.07
C HIS A 81 -2.75 -2.43 -19.30
N ASN A 82 -3.22 -3.42 -18.55
CA ASN A 82 -4.45 -3.32 -17.77
C ASN A 82 -4.24 -2.71 -16.38
N LEU A 83 -3.01 -2.69 -15.86
CA LEU A 83 -2.67 -2.00 -14.61
C LEU A 83 -2.97 -0.51 -14.72
N ASP A 84 -2.63 0.11 -15.85
CA ASP A 84 -2.88 1.54 -16.09
C ASP A 84 -4.38 1.87 -16.18
N LYS A 85 -5.21 0.90 -16.58
CA LYS A 85 -6.66 1.06 -16.74
C LYS A 85 -7.46 0.75 -15.47
N LYS A 86 -6.91 -0.06 -14.56
CA LYS A 86 -7.55 -0.49 -13.31
C LYS A 86 -6.77 0.01 -12.09
N ARG A 87 -6.62 1.33 -11.94
CA ARG A 87 -6.19 1.97 -10.69
C ARG A 87 -7.25 1.87 -9.56
N ARG A 88 -7.85 0.69 -9.36
CA ARG A 88 -8.85 0.40 -8.30
C ARG A 88 -8.53 -0.84 -7.45
N TYR A 89 -7.29 -1.34 -7.48
CA TYR A 89 -6.90 -2.37 -6.52
C TYR A 89 -6.40 -1.70 -5.25
N CYS A 90 -7.38 -1.32 -4.41
CA CYS A 90 -7.17 -0.94 -3.03
C CYS A 90 -6.89 -2.22 -2.23
N CYS A 91 -5.62 -2.52 -1.97
CA CYS A 91 -5.26 -3.17 -0.71
C CYS A 91 -5.19 -2.01 0.29
N CYS A 92 -5.95 -2.08 1.39
CA CYS A 92 -6.01 -1.02 2.40
C CYS A 92 -4.61 -0.67 2.93
N LEU A 93 -3.99 0.31 2.28
CA LEU A 93 -2.86 1.10 2.72
C LEU A 93 -3.31 2.53 2.40
N CYS A 94 -3.30 3.40 3.40
CA CYS A 94 -3.67 4.82 3.27
C CYS A 94 -2.81 5.47 2.15
N ASN A 95 -3.28 5.37 0.91
CA ASN A 95 -2.63 5.93 -0.27
C ASN A 95 -3.31 7.24 -0.59
N ASN A 96 -2.59 8.33 -0.35
CA ASN A 96 -2.85 9.57 -1.07
C ASN A 96 -1.53 10.19 -1.50
N SER A 97 -1.30 10.17 -2.80
CA SER A 97 -0.63 11.25 -3.51
C SER A 97 -1.34 11.46 -4.86
N ASN A 98 -2.50 12.13 -4.73
CA ASN A 98 -3.26 13.01 -5.64
C ASN A 98 -3.17 12.81 -7.15
N TRP A 99 -4.28 12.43 -7.80
CA TRP A 99 -4.72 12.77 -9.19
C TRP A 99 -6.10 12.07 -9.40
N PHE A 100 -7.28 12.66 -9.58
CA PHE A 100 -7.75 13.90 -10.22
C PHE A 100 -9.10 14.37 -9.62
N LEU A 101 -9.26 15.69 -9.53
CA LEU A 101 -10.57 16.35 -9.56
C LEU A 101 -11.28 15.97 -10.88
N LYS A 102 -12.49 15.40 -10.78
CA LYS A 102 -13.52 15.66 -11.78
C LYS A 102 -14.74 16.15 -11.02
N GLN A 103 -14.98 17.46 -11.14
CA GLN A 103 -16.21 18.07 -10.72
C GLN A 103 -17.36 17.43 -11.49
N ASN A 104 -18.40 17.03 -10.76
CA ASN A 104 -19.77 17.08 -11.25
C ASN A 104 -20.48 18.12 -10.40
#